data_AF-A0A059FEM6-F1
#
_entry.id   AF-A0A059FEM6-F1
#
_cell.length_a   1.000
_cell.length_b   1.000
_cell.length_c   1.000
_cell.angle_alpha   90.00
_cell.angle_beta   90.00
_cell.angle_gamma   90.00
#
_symmetry.space_group_name_H-M   'P 1'
#
loop_
_entity.id
_entity.type
_entity.pdbx_description
1 polymer ?
#
loop_
_entity_poly.entity_id
_entity_poly.type
_entity_poly.pdbx_seq_one_letter_code
_entity_poly.pdbx_strand_id
1 'polypeptide(L)'
;MIKNLKASEIAQQLDLPDGSAVVLLDRLAKGRRFSKEEQARNIFAVDANGNLLWQVHSCFDTEGTPFTKLHFENDTLTAYRWDGGSYQIDTQTGAATPLILER
;
A
#
# COMPACT_ATOMS: atom_id res chain seq x y z
N MET A 1 -15.50 -7.58 5.68
CA MET A 1 -15.16 -8.91 5.13
C MET A 1 -14.46 -8.67 3.80
N ILE A 2 -13.12 -8.73 3.75
CA ILE A 2 -12.36 -8.49 2.51
C ILE A 2 -12.45 -9.75 1.66
N LYS A 3 -13.50 -9.81 0.83
CA LYS A 3 -13.58 -10.77 -0.26
C LYS A 3 -12.77 -10.18 -1.42
N ASN A 4 -11.71 -10.89 -1.82
CA ASN A 4 -10.98 -10.75 -3.09
C ASN A 4 -9.80 -9.77 -3.14
N LEU A 5 -8.74 -10.00 -2.36
CA LEU A 5 -7.39 -9.74 -2.91
C LEU A 5 -7.15 -10.82 -3.98
N LYS A 6 -7.21 -10.44 -5.25
CA LYS A 6 -6.92 -11.39 -6.34
C LYS A 6 -5.41 -11.45 -6.53
N ALA A 7 -4.83 -12.64 -6.49
CA ALA A 7 -3.39 -12.82 -6.73
C ALA A 7 -2.94 -12.19 -8.06
N SER A 8 -3.80 -12.21 -9.08
CA SER A 8 -3.56 -11.57 -10.39
C SER A 8 -3.47 -10.03 -10.35
N GLU A 9 -3.84 -9.40 -9.24
CA GLU A 9 -3.79 -7.95 -9.04
C GLU A 9 -2.61 -7.52 -8.16
N ILE A 10 -1.81 -8.46 -7.64
CA ILE A 10 -0.64 -8.16 -6.81
C ILE A 10 0.49 -7.69 -7.70
N ALA A 11 0.94 -6.45 -7.50
CA ALA A 11 2.11 -5.88 -8.16
C ALA A 11 3.40 -6.25 -7.44
N GLN A 12 3.36 -6.28 -6.10
CA GLN A 12 4.50 -6.58 -5.25
C GLN A 12 4.02 -7.20 -3.94
N GLN A 13 4.81 -8.11 -3.39
CA GLN A 13 4.66 -8.65 -2.05
C GLN A 13 6.01 -8.61 -1.35
N LEU A 14 6.01 -8.23 -0.08
CA LEU A 14 7.17 -8.24 0.80
C LEU A 14 6.82 -9.08 2.03
N ASP A 15 7.52 -10.18 2.22
CA ASP A 15 7.37 -11.03 3.40
C ASP A 15 8.15 -10.40 4.56
N LEU A 16 7.50 -10.30 5.73
CA LEU A 16 8.10 -9.75 6.94
C LEU A 16 8.65 -10.89 7.84
N PRO A 17 9.63 -10.61 8.72
CA PRO A 17 10.26 -11.65 9.56
C PRO A 17 9.31 -12.39 10.50
N ASP A 18 8.16 -11.82 10.83
CA ASP A 18 7.13 -12.42 11.68
C ASP A 18 6.17 -13.34 10.92
N GLY A 19 6.39 -13.54 9.61
CA GLY A 19 5.56 -14.36 8.73
C GLY A 19 4.32 -13.65 8.18
N SER A 20 4.12 -12.37 8.52
CA SER A 20 3.15 -11.52 7.83
C SER A 20 3.69 -11.05 6.48
N ALA A 21 2.83 -10.47 5.66
CA ALA A 21 3.24 -9.91 4.37
C ALA A 21 2.58 -8.56 4.10
N VAL A 22 3.32 -7.68 3.44
CA VAL A 22 2.80 -6.44 2.88
C VAL A 22 2.61 -6.61 1.38
N VAL A 23 1.40 -6.37 0.92
CA VAL A 23 0.95 -6.59 -0.45
C VAL A 23 0.58 -5.26 -1.08
N LEU A 24 1.16 -4.98 -2.24
CA LEU A 24 0.78 -3.85 -3.10
C LEU A 24 -0.07 -4.36 -4.25
N LEU A 25 -1.26 -3.79 -4.42
CA LEU A 25 -2.11 -4.05 -5.58
C LEU A 25 -1.86 -3.07 -6.71
N ASP A 26 -1.80 -3.57 -7.94
CA ASP A 26 -1.80 -2.73 -9.13
C ASP A 26 -3.17 -2.05 -9.30
N ARG A 27 -3.21 -0.76 -8.99
CA ARG A 27 -4.36 0.14 -9.21
C ARG A 27 -4.06 1.23 -10.24
N LEU A 28 -2.86 1.24 -10.84
CA LEU A 28 -2.47 2.27 -11.79
C LEU A 28 -3.35 2.19 -13.06
N ALA A 29 -3.82 3.35 -13.54
CA ALA A 29 -4.72 3.47 -14.69
C ALA A 29 -6.07 2.72 -14.57
N LYS A 30 -6.47 2.27 -13.37
CA LYS A 30 -7.72 1.54 -13.12
C LYS A 30 -8.84 2.41 -12.52
N GLY A 31 -8.72 3.73 -12.57
CA GLY A 31 -9.58 4.67 -11.83
C GLY A 31 -11.07 4.71 -12.20
N ARG A 32 -11.51 3.98 -13.24
CA ARG A 32 -12.95 3.76 -13.50
C ARG A 32 -13.56 2.61 -12.69
N ARG A 33 -12.73 1.75 -12.09
CA ARG A 33 -13.16 0.56 -11.33
C ARG A 33 -13.17 0.77 -9.82
N PHE A 34 -12.53 1.85 -9.36
CA PHE A 34 -12.27 2.11 -7.96
C PHE A 34 -12.53 3.59 -7.67
N SER A 35 -13.09 3.88 -6.50
CA SER A 35 -13.12 5.24 -5.96
C SER A 35 -11.69 5.79 -5.79
N LYS A 36 -11.58 7.10 -5.56
CA LYS A 36 -10.26 7.72 -5.29
C LYS A 36 -9.60 7.08 -4.07
N GLU A 37 -10.32 6.96 -2.96
CA GLU A 37 -9.78 6.35 -1.74
C GLU A 37 -9.34 4.90 -1.96
N GLU A 38 -10.12 4.10 -2.69
CA GLU A 38 -9.74 2.70 -3.02
C GLU A 38 -8.49 2.62 -3.91
N GLN A 39 -8.24 3.63 -4.75
CA GLN A 39 -7.00 3.71 -5.52
C GLN A 39 -5.82 4.07 -4.63
N ALA A 40 -5.96 5.07 -3.77
CA ALA A 40 -4.89 5.52 -2.89
C ALA A 40 -4.54 4.48 -1.81
N ARG A 41 -5.53 3.71 -1.33
CA ARG A 41 -5.37 2.71 -0.28
C ARG A 41 -5.09 1.31 -0.85
N ASN A 42 -4.08 1.18 -1.71
CA ASN A 42 -3.79 -0.06 -2.43
C ASN A 42 -2.67 -0.94 -1.82
N ILE A 43 -2.21 -0.62 -0.61
CA ILE A 43 -1.28 -1.43 0.17
C ILE A 43 -2.03 -2.05 1.36
N PHE A 44 -1.76 -3.33 1.61
CA PHE A 44 -2.40 -4.11 2.67
C PHE A 44 -1.33 -4.90 3.42
N ALA A 45 -1.45 -5.01 4.74
CA ALA A 45 -0.75 -6.05 5.50
C ALA A 45 -1.69 -7.20 5.81
N VAL A 46 -1.17 -8.41 5.67
CA VAL A 46 -1.89 -9.66 5.94
C VAL A 46 -1.07 -10.56 6.85
N ASP A 47 -1.74 -11.32 7.72
CA ASP A 47 -1.08 -12.35 8.52
C ASP A 47 -0.73 -13.58 7.67
N ALA A 48 -0.06 -14.57 8.29
CA ALA A 48 0.33 -15.82 7.64
C ALA A 48 -0.86 -16.65 7.08
N ASN A 49 -2.09 -16.37 7.54
CA ASN A 49 -3.32 -17.01 7.05
C ASN A 49 -4.03 -16.16 5.98
N GLY A 50 -3.48 -14.99 5.62
CA GLY A 50 -4.07 -14.06 4.67
C GLY A 50 -5.16 -13.15 5.27
N ASN A 51 -5.32 -13.09 6.59
CA ASN A 51 -6.25 -12.17 7.23
C ASN A 51 -5.69 -10.75 7.19
N LEU A 52 -6.54 -9.75 6.91
CA LEU A 52 -6.13 -8.35 6.95
C LEU A 52 -5.71 -7.95 8.37
N LEU A 53 -4.50 -7.41 8.48
CA LEU A 53 -4.01 -6.70 9.66
C LEU A 53 -4.33 -5.20 9.55
N TRP A 54 -3.92 -4.56 8.47
CA TRP A 54 -4.21 -3.16 8.18
C TRP A 54 -4.20 -2.85 6.68
N GLN A 55 -4.77 -1.70 6.31
CA GLN A 55 -4.74 -1.13 4.97
C GLN A 55 -4.11 0.27 5.07
N VAL A 56 -3.26 0.63 4.11
CA VAL A 56 -2.58 1.92 4.12
C VAL A 56 -3.57 3.08 4.14
N HIS A 57 -3.24 4.13 4.86
CA HIS A 57 -4.01 5.38 4.87
C HIS A 57 -3.08 6.60 5.00
N SER A 58 -3.51 7.73 4.46
CA SER A 58 -2.75 8.98 4.45
C SER A 58 -3.67 10.21 4.49
N CYS A 59 -3.11 11.39 4.72
CA CYS A 59 -3.84 12.65 4.57
C CYS A 59 -4.18 13.01 3.11
N PHE A 60 -3.69 12.23 2.15
CA PHE A 60 -3.84 12.46 0.71
C PHE A 60 -4.68 11.38 0.01
N ASP A 61 -5.43 10.54 0.76
CA ASP A 61 -6.23 9.45 0.19
C ASP A 61 -7.30 9.95 -0.79
N THR A 62 -7.79 11.16 -0.57
CA THR A 62 -8.82 11.80 -1.40
C THR A 62 -8.31 12.24 -2.78
N GLU A 63 -6.99 12.27 -3.00
CA GLU A 63 -6.37 12.57 -4.29
C GLU A 63 -6.50 11.39 -5.26
N GLY A 64 -6.54 10.17 -4.73
CA GLY A 64 -6.73 8.94 -5.48
C GLY A 64 -5.54 8.50 -6.33
N THR A 65 -4.34 8.96 -5.99
CA THR A 65 -3.09 8.53 -6.61
C THR A 65 -2.62 7.23 -5.93
N PRO A 66 -2.51 6.10 -6.67
CA PRO A 66 -2.13 4.83 -6.07
C PRO A 66 -0.62 4.77 -5.76
N PHE A 67 -0.25 3.95 -4.78
CA PHE A 67 1.13 3.52 -4.63
C PHE A 67 1.54 2.58 -5.75
N THR A 68 2.80 2.64 -6.18
CA THR A 68 3.31 1.89 -7.34
C THR A 68 4.52 1.04 -7.02
N LYS A 69 5.17 1.25 -5.87
CA LYS A 69 6.33 0.47 -5.44
C LYS A 69 6.48 0.48 -3.92
N LEU A 70 6.94 -0.64 -3.38
CA LEU A 70 7.40 -0.78 -1.99
C LEU A 70 8.91 -1.04 -1.95
N HIS A 71 9.55 -0.58 -0.88
CA HIS A 71 10.94 -0.85 -0.55
C HIS A 71 11.04 -1.10 0.96
N PHE A 72 11.66 -2.20 1.36
CA PHE A 72 11.85 -2.52 2.78
C PHE A 72 13.33 -2.76 3.05
N GLU A 73 13.92 -1.91 3.88
CA GLU A 73 15.34 -1.93 4.19
C GLU A 73 15.56 -1.34 5.59
N ASN A 74 16.45 -1.94 6.38
CA ASN A 74 16.76 -1.49 7.76
C ASN A 74 15.49 -1.28 8.61
N ASP A 75 14.58 -2.27 8.59
CA ASP A 75 13.28 -2.25 9.28
C ASP A 75 12.35 -1.08 8.91
N THR A 76 12.63 -0.40 7.80
CA THR A 76 11.84 0.74 7.31
C THR A 76 11.12 0.36 6.03
N LEU A 77 9.79 0.47 6.06
CA LEU A 77 8.95 0.31 4.88
C LEU A 77 8.72 1.68 4.23
N THR A 78 9.20 1.83 3.00
CA THR A 78 8.99 3.00 2.16
C THR A 78 8.10 2.63 0.97
N ALA A 79 7.11 3.47 0.68
CA ALA A 79 6.23 3.34 -0.47
C ALA A 79 6.36 4.56 -1.39
N TYR A 80 6.32 4.33 -2.70
CA TYR A 80 6.33 5.37 -3.72
C TYR A 80 4.95 5.48 -4.34
N ARG A 81 4.49 6.72 -4.49
CA ARG A 81 3.16 7.03 -4.99
C ARG A 81 3.25 7.67 -6.38
N TRP A 82 2.23 7.46 -7.21
CA TRP A 82 2.26 7.86 -8.63
C TRP A 82 2.38 9.38 -8.85
N ASP A 83 2.09 10.17 -7.83
CA ASP A 83 2.31 11.62 -7.81
C ASP A 83 3.79 12.03 -7.66
N GLY A 84 4.72 11.08 -7.52
CA GLY A 84 6.13 11.33 -7.28
C GLY A 84 6.52 11.38 -5.80
N GLY A 85 5.56 11.29 -4.88
CA GLY A 85 5.82 11.32 -3.44
C GLY A 85 6.41 9.99 -2.92
N SER A 86 7.29 10.10 -1.92
CA SER A 86 7.75 8.95 -1.13
C SER A 86 7.21 9.04 0.29
N TYR A 87 6.82 7.90 0.83
CA TYR A 87 6.14 7.80 2.12
C TYR A 87 6.79 6.72 2.96
N GLN A 88 7.04 7.02 4.23
CA GLN A 88 7.32 5.99 5.23
C GLN A 88 5.99 5.42 5.71
N ILE A 89 5.90 4.09 5.75
CA ILE A 89 4.71 3.37 6.23
C ILE A 89 5.02 2.81 7.62
N ASP A 90 4.19 3.16 8.58
CA ASP A 90 4.19 2.49 9.88
C ASP A 90 3.64 1.06 9.72
N THR A 91 4.48 0.05 10.00
CA THR A 91 4.15 -1.36 9.76
C THR A 91 3.17 -1.95 10.77
N GLN A 92 2.82 -1.23 11.83
CA GLN A 92 1.84 -1.67 12.83
C GLN A 92 0.44 -1.14 12.50
N THR A 93 0.36 0.04 11.90
CA THR A 93 -0.91 0.77 11.70
C THR A 93 -1.29 0.97 10.24
N GLY A 94 -0.32 0.94 9.32
CA GLY A 94 -0.52 1.30 7.92
C GLY A 94 -0.53 2.82 7.66
N ALA A 95 -0.18 3.65 8.65
CA ALA A 95 -0.13 5.09 8.46
C ALA A 95 1.03 5.48 7.53
N ALA A 96 0.72 6.18 6.43
CA ALA A 96 1.69 6.70 5.48
C ALA A 96 2.03 8.16 5.77
N THR A 97 3.29 8.44 6.07
CA THR A 97 3.81 9.79 6.32
C THR A 97 4.77 10.19 5.21
N PRO A 98 4.60 11.36 4.56
CA PRO A 98 5.51 11.81 3.51
C PRO A 98 6.95 11.98 4.03
N LEU A 99 7.92 11.45 3.29
CA LEU A 99 9.35 11.69 3.53
C LEU A 99 9.87 12.83 2.64
N ILE A 100 9.53 12.79 1.36
CA ILE A 100 9.84 13.81 0.36
C ILE A 100 8.59 14.03 -0.49
N LEU A 101 8.13 15.28 -0.53
CA LEU A 101 7.12 15.75 -1.49
C LEU A 101 7.88 16.47 -2.61
N GLU A 102 8.16 15.79 -3.72
CA GLU A 102 8.61 16.51 -4.91
C GLU A 102 7.38 17.25 -5.49
N ARG A 103 7.44 18.58 -5.49
CA ARG A 103 6.43 19.48 -6.07
C ARG A 103 6.89 19.97 -7.43
#